data_AF-A0A842KSL7-F1
#
_entry.id   AF-A0A842KSL7-F1
#
_cell.length_a   1.000
_cell.length_b   1.000
_cell.length_c   1.000
_cell.angle_alpha   90.00
_cell.angle_beta   90.00
_cell.angle_gamma   90.00
#
_symmetry.space_group_name_H-M   'P 1'
#
loop_
_entity.id
_entity.type
_entity.pdbx_description
1 polymer ?
#
loop_
_entity_poly.entity_id
_entity_poly.type
_entity_poly.pdbx_seq_one_letter_code
_entity_poly.pdbx_strand_id
1 'polypeptide(L)' 'MIKNKTNWLTIYTPPTSTSAEYVTIPLNKAGIPSIIYETYAFEPYAQTLEQALQIVSIVDTLIF' A
#
# COMPACT_ATOMS: atom_id res chain seq x y z
N MET A 1 -9.19 -5.50 5.44
CA MET A 1 -9.27 -6.19 4.13
C MET A 1 -7.88 -6.61 3.62
N ILE A 2 -6.88 -5.71 3.52
CA ILE A 2 -5.47 -6.11 3.25
C ILE A 2 -4.71 -6.44 4.55
N LYS A 3 -4.76 -5.56 5.56
CA LYS A 3 -4.11 -5.76 6.88
C LYS A 3 -4.43 -7.11 7.55
N ASN A 4 -5.67 -7.59 7.42
CA ASN A 4 -6.09 -8.86 8.02
C ASN A 4 -5.44 -10.09 7.35
N LYS A 5 -4.81 -9.91 6.18
CA LYS A 5 -4.08 -10.95 5.45
C LYS A 5 -2.55 -10.81 5.60
N THR A 6 -2.06 -9.83 6.37
CA THR A 6 -0.63 -9.54 6.56
C THR A 6 -0.32 -9.12 8.00
N ASN A 7 0.33 -9.98 8.78
CA ASN A 7 0.67 -9.66 10.18
C ASN A 7 1.78 -8.62 10.34
N TRP A 8 2.61 -8.43 9.31
CA TRP A 8 3.72 -7.48 9.30
C TRP A 8 3.31 -6.05 8.89
N LEU A 9 2.14 -5.88 8.27
CA LEU A 9 1.71 -4.60 7.71
C LEU A 9 1.15 -3.69 8.80
N THR A 10 1.89 -2.62 9.09
CA THR A 10 1.41 -1.53 9.93
C THR A 10 0.81 -0.44 9.05
N ILE A 11 -0.44 -0.08 9.29
CA ILE A 11 -1.04 1.11 8.67
C ILE A 11 -0.61 2.31 9.50
N TYR A 12 0.09 3.24 8.85
CA TYR A 12 0.52 4.50 9.44
C TYR A 12 -0.04 5.66 8.62
N THR A 13 -0.62 6.64 9.31
CA THR A 13 -1.06 7.90 8.71
C THR A 13 -0.17 9.01 9.30
N PRO A 14 0.73 9.60 8.51
CA PRO A 14 1.53 10.70 9.01
C PRO A 14 0.63 11.90 9.33
N PRO A 15 1.00 12.72 10.33
CA PRO A 15 0.22 13.91 10.71
C PRO A 15 0.14 14.94 9.57
N THR A 16 1.11 14.93 8.65
CA THR A 16 1.09 15.68 7.40
C THR A 16 1.45 14.74 6.25
N SER A 17 0.56 14.61 5.25
CA SER A 17 0.81 13.86 4.01
C SER A 17 0.47 14.74 2.82
N THR A 18 1.36 14.82 1.83
CA THR A 18 1.11 15.55 0.58
C THR A 18 0.79 14.60 -0.58
N SER A 19 1.31 13.37 -0.55
CA SER A 19 1.21 12.41 -1.65
C SER A 19 -0.24 12.06 -2.02
N ALA A 20 -1.14 11.95 -1.03
CA ALA A 20 -2.53 11.57 -1.28
C ALA A 20 -3.28 12.59 -2.16
N GLU A 21 -3.01 13.89 -1.98
CA GLU A 21 -3.68 14.98 -2.72
C GLU A 21 -3.35 14.94 -4.22
N TYR A 22 -2.10 14.60 -4.55
CA TYR A 22 -1.61 14.62 -5.93
C TYR A 22 -1.64 13.25 -6.62
N VAL A 23 -1.84 12.16 -5.88
CA VAL A 23 -1.76 10.80 -6.43
C VAL A 23 -3.05 10.02 -6.17
N THR A 24 -3.28 9.62 -4.92
CA THR A 24 -4.35 8.64 -4.59
C THR A 24 -5.75 9.22 -4.79
N ILE A 25 -5.98 10.47 -4.40
CA ILE A 25 -7.29 11.11 -4.50
C ILE A 25 -7.70 11.31 -5.98
N PRO A 26 -6.86 11.88 -6.86
CA PRO A 26 -7.19 12.00 -8.28
C PRO A 26 -7.46 10.65 -8.97
N LEU A 27 -6.64 9.63 -8.70
CA LEU A 27 -6.81 8.29 -9.29
C LEU A 27 -8.12 7.64 -8.85
N ASN A 28 -8.44 7.70 -7.55
CA ASN A 28 -9.71 7.19 -7.03
C ASN A 28 -10.91 7.91 -7.65
N LYS A 29 -10.84 9.24 -7.82
CA LYS A 29 -11.89 10.03 -8.49
C LYS A 29 -12.04 9.68 -9.97
N ALA A 30 -10.97 9.22 -10.62
CA ALA A 30 -10.99 8.73 -12.00
C ALA A 30 -11.49 7.27 -12.13
N GLY A 31 -11.93 6.65 -11.03
CA GLY A 31 -12.42 5.26 -11.03
C GLY A 31 -11.31 4.22 -10.98
N ILE A 32 -10.08 4.60 -10.59
CA ILE A 32 -8.94 3.70 -10.42
C ILE A 32 -8.64 3.56 -8.93
N PRO A 33 -9.10 2.48 -8.26
CA PRO A 33 -8.79 2.24 -6.86
C PRO A 33 -7.27 2.17 -6.64
N SER A 34 -6.76 3.01 -5.75
CA SER A 34 -5.33 3.22 -5.56
C SER A 34 -4.95 3.19 -4.09
N ILE A 35 -3.75 2.68 -3.80
CA ILE A 35 -3.12 2.73 -2.47
C ILE A 35 -1.69 3.23 -2.58
N ILE A 36 -1.19 3.87 -1.54
CA ILE A 36 0.25 4.16 -1.37
C ILE A 36 0.81 3.12 -0.40
N TYR A 37 1.89 2.47 -0.80
CA TYR A 37 2.66 1.55 0.01
C TYR A 37 4.07 2.12 0.13
N GLU A 38 4.43 2.56 1.33
CA GLU A 38 5.74 3.10 1.67
C GLU A 38 6.47 2.13 2.59
N THR A 39 7.74 1.89 2.29
CA THR A 39 8.62 0.99 3.04
C THR A 39 9.65 1.78 3.82
N TYR A 40 10.26 1.15 4.82
CA TYR A 40 11.31 1.81 5.59
C TYR A 40 12.55 1.94 4.73
N ALA A 41 13.08 3.16 4.59
CA ALA A 41 14.17 3.46 3.66
C ALA A 41 15.46 2.63 3.87
N PHE A 42 15.65 2.05 5.06
CA PHE A 42 16.85 1.29 5.41
C PHE A 42 16.57 -0.21 5.65
N GLU A 43 15.40 -0.71 5.28
CA GLU A 43 15.14 -2.16 5.36
C GLU A 43 15.92 -2.93 4.26
N PRO A 44 16.25 -4.22 4.48
CA PRO A 44 16.88 -5.03 3.44
C PRO A 44 15.99 -5.17 2.20
N TYR A 45 16.56 -5.00 1.02
CA TYR A 45 15.82 -5.09 -0.25
C TYR A 45 15.02 -6.40 -0.41
N ALA A 46 15.58 -7.53 0.06
CA ALA A 46 14.89 -8.82 0.02
C ALA A 46 13.56 -8.79 0.78
N GLN A 47 13.49 -8.09 1.91
CA GLN A 47 12.28 -7.92 2.69
C GLN A 47 11.25 -7.07 1.94
N THR A 48 11.68 -5.94 1.38
CA THR A 48 10.82 -5.08 0.55
C THR A 48 10.20 -5.86 -0.62
N LEU A 49 11.00 -6.65 -1.32
CA LEU A 49 10.53 -7.44 -2.46
C LEU A 49 9.51 -8.51 -2.02
N GLU A 50 9.82 -9.27 -0.97
CA GLU A 50 8.91 -10.30 -0.45
C GLU A 50 7.56 -9.68 -0.04
N GLN A 51 7.59 -8.59 0.71
CA GLN A 51 6.40 -7.91 1.21
C GLN A 51 5.59 -7.26 0.09
N ALA A 52 6.24 -6.66 -0.91
CA ALA A 52 5.57 -6.11 -2.08
C ALA A 52 4.84 -7.20 -2.89
N LEU A 53 5.47 -8.35 -3.10
CA LEU A 53 4.85 -9.49 -3.78
C LEU A 53 3.65 -10.05 -3.01
N GLN A 54 3.71 -10.09 -1.68
CA GLN A 54 2.57 -10.47 -0.84
C GLN A 54 1.39 -9.50 -0.98
N ILE A 55 1.65 -8.19 -1.05
CA ILE A 55 0.60 -7.18 -1.29
C ILE A 55 -0.06 -7.41 -2.65
N VAL A 56 0.73 -7.57 -3.72
CA VAL A 56 0.20 -7.83 -5.08
C VAL A 56 -0.69 -9.07 -5.07
N SER A 57 -0.19 -10.18 -4.51
CA SER A 57 -0.96 -11.42 -4.41
C SER A 57 -2.27 -11.25 -3.64
N ILE A 58 -2.29 -10.43 -2.58
CA ILE A 58 -3.53 -10.15 -1.84
C ILE A 58 -4.50 -9.34 -2.70
N VAL A 59 -4.03 -8.29 -3.38
CA VAL A 59 -4.85 -7.42 -4.23
C VAL A 59 -5.50 -8.22 -5.35
N ASP A 60 -4.76 -9.11 -6.00
CA ASP A 60 -5.27 -9.99 -7.06
C ASP A 60 -6.41 -10.92 -6.59
N THR A 61 -6.52 -11.15 -5.28
CA THR A 61 -7.59 -11.99 -4.68
C THR A 61 -8.78 -11.19 -4.15
N LEU A 62 -8.78 -9.86 -4.27
CA LEU A 62 -9.90 -9.04 -3.83
C LEU A 62 -11.08 -9.19 -4.79
N ILE A 63 -12.25 -9.47 -4.24
CA ILE A 63 -13.53 -9.49 -4.96
C ILE A 63 -14.26 -8.20 -4.58
N PHE A 64 -14.62 -7.39 -5.58
CA PHE A 64 -15.28 -6.10 -5.43
C PHE A 64 -16.79 -6.19 -5.62
#